data_AF-A0A429GHS1-F1
#
_entry.id   AF-A0A429GHS1-F1
#
_cell.length_a   1.000
_cell.length_b   1.000
_cell.length_c   1.000
_cell.angle_alpha   90.00
_cell.angle_beta   90.00
_cell.angle_gamma   90.00
#
_symmetry.space_group_name_H-M   'P 1'
#
loop_
_entity.id
_entity.type
_entity.pdbx_description
1 polymer ?
#
loop_
_entity_poly.entity_id
_entity_poly.type
_entity_poly.pdbx_seq_one_letter_code
_entity_poly.pdbx_strand_id
1 'polypeptide(L)'
;MAGYRNGQAMYAKYAAKFNPTVIGTRFTDIKDVALARAQEGLLTVGALRDLVRPILDKYGVASTMRALYLAFALKLYKHTARSSADAAKKIADGLKSMYVTSFDANPDILNEIINVVAGWVSPY
;
A
#
# COMPACT_ATOMS: atom_id res chain seq x y z
N MET A 1 -11.66 34.01 -13.20
CA MET A 1 -11.56 32.57 -12.86
C MET A 1 -10.12 32.09 -13.03
N ALA A 2 -9.22 32.49 -12.14
CA ALA A 2 -7.87 31.93 -12.06
C ALA A 2 -7.93 30.69 -11.14
N GLY A 3 -8.15 29.51 -11.70
CA GLY A 3 -8.24 28.29 -10.88
C GLY A 3 -8.60 27.01 -11.64
N TYR A 4 -9.43 27.11 -12.68
CA TYR A 4 -9.80 25.95 -13.50
C TYR A 4 -8.81 25.79 -14.66
N ARG A 5 -8.09 24.66 -14.71
CA ARG A 5 -7.24 24.28 -15.85
C ARG A 5 -7.97 23.22 -16.66
N ASN A 6 -8.22 23.51 -17.93
CA ASN A 6 -8.74 22.51 -18.86
C ASN A 6 -7.66 21.47 -19.20
N GLY A 7 -8.07 20.37 -19.85
CA GLY A 7 -7.16 19.27 -20.19
C GLY A 7 -5.93 19.72 -20.99
N GLN A 8 -6.09 20.72 -21.87
CA GLN A 8 -4.98 21.25 -22.67
C GLN A 8 -3.96 22.02 -21.82
N ALA A 9 -4.43 22.85 -20.88
CA ALA A 9 -3.56 23.53 -19.94
C ALA A 9 -2.82 22.55 -19.00
N MET A 10 -3.47 21.43 -18.65
CA MET A 10 -2.83 20.35 -17.88
C MET A 10 -1.74 19.65 -18.70
N TYR A 11 -2.03 19.30 -19.97
CA TYR A 11 -1.07 18.64 -20.86
C TYR A 11 0.13 19.54 -21.19
N ALA A 12 -0.10 20.80 -21.54
CA ALA A 12 0.98 21.75 -21.82
C ALA A 12 1.94 21.89 -20.64
N LYS A 13 1.40 21.98 -19.41
CA LYS A 13 2.22 22.00 -18.19
C LYS A 13 2.97 20.68 -17.96
N TYR A 14 2.37 19.54 -18.28
CA TYR A 14 3.03 18.24 -18.18
C TYR A 14 4.19 18.16 -19.17
N ALA A 15 3.97 18.45 -20.45
CA ALA A 15 4.98 18.45 -21.49
C ALA A 15 6.18 19.35 -21.16
N ALA A 16 5.93 20.56 -20.64
CA ALA A 16 6.98 21.49 -20.24
C ALA A 16 7.92 20.98 -19.13
N LYS A 17 7.53 19.95 -18.37
CA LYS A 17 8.39 19.34 -17.34
C LYS A 17 9.42 18.35 -17.89
N PHE A 18 9.32 17.95 -19.15
CA PHE A 18 10.20 16.93 -19.77
C PHE A 18 11.50 17.52 -20.33
N ASN A 19 12.21 18.30 -19.52
CA ASN A 19 13.58 18.70 -19.83
C ASN A 19 14.54 17.58 -19.38
N PRO A 20 15.21 16.86 -20.30
CA PRO A 20 16.01 15.69 -19.96
C PRO A 20 17.20 16.03 -19.06
N THR A 21 17.84 17.19 -19.25
CA THR A 21 18.98 17.63 -18.45
C THR A 21 18.55 17.84 -17.00
N VAL A 22 17.47 18.60 -16.77
CA VAL A 22 16.97 18.88 -15.42
C VAL A 22 16.48 17.59 -14.73
N ILE A 23 15.85 16.70 -15.48
CA ILE A 23 15.44 15.38 -14.98
C ILE A 23 16.68 14.59 -14.54
N GLY A 24 17.69 14.47 -15.40
CA GLY A 24 18.93 13.73 -15.10
C GLY A 24 19.64 14.25 -13.85
N THR A 25 19.77 15.57 -13.74
CA THR A 25 20.36 16.21 -12.55
C THR A 25 19.57 15.86 -11.29
N ARG A 26 18.24 16.04 -11.28
CA ARG A 26 17.41 15.74 -10.10
C ARG A 26 17.54 14.29 -9.64
N PHE A 27 17.52 13.33 -10.56
CA PHE A 27 17.65 11.91 -10.21
C PHE A 27 19.05 11.58 -9.67
N THR A 28 20.08 12.24 -10.19
CA THR A 28 21.45 12.07 -9.71
C THR A 28 21.58 12.61 -8.28
N ASP A 29 21.09 13.82 -8.03
CA ASP A 29 21.22 14.50 -6.73
C ASP A 29 20.53 13.76 -5.58
N ILE A 30 19.41 13.09 -5.86
CA ILE A 30 18.60 12.38 -4.85
C ILE A 30 18.78 10.86 -4.85
N LYS A 31 19.72 10.33 -5.65
CA LYS A 31 19.90 8.88 -5.85
C LYS A 31 20.01 8.13 -4.53
N ASP A 32 20.90 8.56 -3.64
CA ASP A 32 21.17 7.81 -2.40
C ASP A 32 20.00 7.88 -1.42
N VAL A 33 19.32 9.03 -1.33
CA VAL A 33 18.09 9.18 -0.54
C VAL A 33 16.98 8.28 -1.09
N ALA A 34 16.83 8.18 -2.42
CA ALA A 34 15.86 7.29 -3.04
C ALA A 34 16.19 5.82 -2.81
N LEU A 35 17.46 5.43 -2.91
CA LEU A 35 17.89 4.04 -2.65
C LEU A 35 17.65 3.63 -1.20
N ALA A 36 17.98 4.50 -0.22
CA ALA A 36 17.72 4.23 1.18
C ALA A 36 16.22 4.03 1.47
N ARG A 37 15.37 4.93 0.93
CA ARG A 37 13.91 4.82 1.07
C ARG A 37 13.34 3.60 0.36
N ALA A 38 13.89 3.23 -0.80
CA ALA A 38 13.49 2.04 -1.51
C ALA A 38 13.84 0.77 -0.72
N GLN A 39 15.03 0.71 -0.12
CA GLN A 39 15.45 -0.41 0.71
C GLN A 39 14.51 -0.58 1.91
N GLU A 40 14.22 0.49 2.66
CA GLU A 40 13.27 0.44 3.78
C GLU A 40 11.89 -0.05 3.36
N GLY A 41 11.35 0.48 2.25
CA GLY A 41 10.06 0.07 1.70
C GLY A 41 10.03 -1.40 1.26
N LEU A 42 11.07 -1.88 0.58
CA LEU A 42 11.16 -3.28 0.13
C LEU A 42 11.29 -4.26 1.31
N LEU A 43 12.09 -3.91 2.31
CA LEU A 43 12.23 -4.71 3.55
C LEU A 43 10.89 -4.79 4.30
N THR A 44 10.19 -3.67 4.40
CA THR A 44 8.85 -3.60 5.00
C THR A 44 7.84 -4.51 4.29
N VAL A 45 7.82 -4.47 2.95
CA VAL A 45 6.94 -5.34 2.15
C VAL A 45 7.31 -6.82 2.33
N GLY A 46 8.61 -7.13 2.39
CA GLY A 46 9.09 -8.49 2.66
C GLY A 46 8.59 -9.00 4.02
N ALA A 47 8.86 -8.25 5.08
CA ALA A 47 8.45 -8.59 6.44
C ALA A 47 6.93 -8.79 6.56
N LEU A 48 6.13 -7.90 5.97
CA LEU A 48 4.67 -8.02 6.00
C LEU A 48 4.17 -9.29 5.29
N ARG A 49 4.81 -9.68 4.19
CA ARG A 49 4.47 -10.91 3.46
C ARG A 49 4.85 -12.14 4.27
N ASP A 50 6.02 -12.15 4.89
CA ASP A 50 6.47 -13.27 5.73
C ASP A 50 5.61 -13.42 6.99
N LEU A 51 5.08 -12.31 7.50
CA LEU A 51 4.12 -12.31 8.61
C LEU A 51 2.75 -12.92 8.25
N VAL A 52 2.27 -12.70 7.02
CA VAL A 52 0.94 -13.17 6.56
C VAL A 52 0.99 -14.58 5.97
N ARG A 53 2.12 -15.02 5.42
CA ARG A 53 2.26 -16.36 4.80
C ARG A 53 1.80 -17.51 5.72
N PRO A 54 2.18 -17.57 7.02
CA PRO A 54 1.73 -18.63 7.92
C PRO A 54 0.21 -18.68 8.10
N ILE A 55 -0.48 -17.53 8.08
CA ILE A 55 -1.94 -17.45 8.11
C ILE A 55 -2.50 -18.14 6.87
N LEU A 56 -2.00 -17.79 5.69
CA LEU A 56 -2.47 -18.38 4.43
C LEU A 56 -2.21 -19.88 4.36
N ASP A 57 -1.09 -20.35 4.91
CA ASP A 57 -0.75 -21.76 4.98
C ASP A 57 -1.68 -22.52 5.94
N LYS A 58 -2.01 -21.93 7.10
CA LYS A 58 -2.99 -22.47 8.06
C LYS A 58 -4.37 -22.68 7.43
N TYR A 59 -4.83 -21.76 6.60
CA TYR A 59 -6.14 -21.87 5.93
C TYR A 59 -6.08 -22.61 4.57
N GLY A 60 -4.93 -23.19 4.20
CA GLY A 60 -4.78 -23.92 2.94
C GLY A 60 -4.98 -23.06 1.69
N VAL A 61 -4.75 -21.75 1.76
CA VAL A 61 -4.92 -20.84 0.63
C VAL A 61 -3.82 -21.11 -0.40
N ALA A 62 -4.20 -21.66 -1.54
CA ALA A 62 -3.28 -22.01 -2.63
C ALA A 62 -3.34 -21.00 -3.79
N SER A 63 -2.31 -21.04 -4.65
CA SER A 63 -2.28 -20.38 -5.96
C SER A 63 -2.52 -18.85 -5.90
N THR A 64 -3.13 -18.30 -6.96
CA THR A 64 -3.43 -16.88 -7.17
C THR A 64 -4.25 -16.26 -6.04
N MET A 65 -5.04 -17.04 -5.30
CA MET A 65 -5.81 -16.55 -4.15
C MET A 65 -4.92 -16.00 -3.04
N ARG A 66 -3.68 -16.48 -2.91
CA ARG A 66 -2.71 -15.91 -1.96
C ARG A 66 -2.42 -14.44 -2.27
N ALA A 67 -2.35 -14.08 -3.55
CA ALA A 67 -2.08 -12.70 -3.96
C ALA A 67 -3.18 -11.73 -3.50
N LEU A 68 -4.44 -12.19 -3.46
CA LEU A 68 -5.58 -11.41 -2.96
C LEU A 68 -5.37 -11.00 -1.50
N TYR A 69 -5.04 -11.95 -0.63
CA TYR A 69 -4.85 -11.69 0.79
C TYR A 69 -3.56 -10.91 1.09
N LEU A 70 -2.49 -11.15 0.32
CA LEU A 70 -1.26 -10.34 0.43
C LEU A 70 -1.50 -8.89 -0.02
N ALA A 71 -2.33 -8.68 -1.06
CA ALA A 71 -2.72 -7.34 -1.49
C ALA A 71 -3.59 -6.64 -0.42
N PHE A 72 -4.49 -7.37 0.25
CA PHE A 72 -5.24 -6.87 1.38
C PHE A 72 -4.30 -6.41 2.51
N ALA A 73 -3.35 -7.24 2.93
CA ALA A 73 -2.38 -6.91 3.98
C ALA A 73 -1.59 -5.64 3.65
N LEU A 74 -1.06 -5.54 2.43
CA LEU A 74 -0.29 -4.37 1.98
C LEU A 74 -1.15 -3.09 1.95
N LYS A 75 -2.41 -3.21 1.51
CA LYS A 75 -3.34 -2.08 1.49
C LYS A 75 -3.73 -1.66 2.90
N LEU A 76 -3.94 -2.63 3.81
CA LEU A 76 -4.19 -2.36 5.22
C LEU A 76 -3.02 -1.59 5.83
N TYR A 77 -1.80 -2.11 5.72
CA TYR A 77 -0.59 -1.46 6.22
C TYR A 77 -0.42 -0.03 5.67
N LYS A 78 -0.63 0.18 4.36
CA LYS A 78 -0.56 1.51 3.73
C LYS A 78 -1.44 2.55 4.44
N HIS A 79 -2.59 2.14 4.94
CA HIS A 79 -3.54 3.00 5.62
C HIS A 79 -3.25 3.11 7.11
N THR A 80 -3.06 1.99 7.80
CA THR A 80 -2.84 1.97 9.25
C THR A 80 -1.50 2.58 9.64
N ALA A 81 -0.47 2.48 8.80
CA ALA A 81 0.80 3.16 9.05
C ALA A 81 0.71 4.71 9.01
N ARG A 82 -0.40 5.27 8.50
CA ARG A 82 -0.62 6.73 8.39
C ARG A 82 -1.81 7.21 9.22
N SER A 83 -2.50 6.33 9.92
CA SER A 83 -3.74 6.62 10.64
C SER A 83 -3.75 5.80 11.91
N SER A 84 -3.99 6.44 13.05
CA SER A 84 -3.98 5.80 14.37
C SER A 84 -5.37 5.64 14.95
N ALA A 85 -5.48 4.82 16.01
CA ALA A 85 -6.67 4.65 16.83
C ALA A 85 -7.95 4.35 16.01
N ASP A 86 -9.06 5.01 16.32
CA ASP A 86 -10.36 4.75 15.70
C ASP A 86 -10.39 4.92 14.18
N ALA A 87 -9.55 5.81 13.64
CA ALA A 87 -9.46 5.99 12.19
C ALA A 87 -8.87 4.73 11.52
N ALA A 88 -7.84 4.12 12.11
CA ALA A 88 -7.24 2.89 11.62
C ALA A 88 -8.26 1.75 11.59
N LYS A 89 -9.05 1.61 12.66
CA LYS A 89 -10.10 0.59 12.80
C LYS A 89 -11.18 0.74 11.73
N LYS A 90 -11.73 1.94 11.55
CA LYS A 90 -12.75 2.22 10.51
C LYS A 90 -12.24 1.90 9.11
N ILE A 91 -10.97 2.21 8.83
CA ILE A 91 -10.36 1.88 7.53
C ILE A 91 -10.21 0.36 7.37
N ALA A 92 -9.78 -0.35 8.40
CA ALA A 92 -9.67 -1.81 8.36
C ALA A 92 -11.03 -2.47 8.10
N ASP A 93 -12.09 -2.01 8.79
CA ASP A 93 -13.45 -2.51 8.62
C ASP A 93 -14.00 -2.26 7.20
N GLY A 94 -13.83 -1.03 6.69
CA GLY A 94 -14.24 -0.69 5.33
C GLY A 94 -13.46 -1.46 4.27
N LEU A 95 -12.16 -1.66 4.48
CA LEU A 95 -11.32 -2.44 3.58
C LEU A 95 -11.73 -3.92 3.58
N LYS A 96 -12.01 -4.50 4.74
CA LYS A 96 -12.52 -5.86 4.86
C LYS A 96 -13.83 -6.02 4.10
N SER A 97 -14.79 -5.11 4.32
CA SER A 97 -16.08 -5.13 3.63
C SER A 97 -15.91 -5.11 2.11
N MET A 98 -15.04 -4.25 1.58
CA MET A 98 -14.73 -4.20 0.14
C MET A 98 -14.19 -5.55 -0.37
N TYR A 99 -13.26 -6.19 0.34
CA TYR A 99 -12.67 -7.46 -0.10
C TYR A 99 -13.65 -8.63 -0.04
N VAL A 100 -14.49 -8.68 0.99
CA VAL A 100 -15.55 -9.70 1.11
C VAL A 100 -16.55 -9.52 -0.03
N THR A 101 -17.05 -8.30 -0.25
CA THR A 101 -18.12 -8.04 -1.22
C THR A 101 -17.67 -8.08 -2.68
N SER A 102 -16.47 -7.59 -2.99
CA SER A 102 -16.02 -7.45 -4.38
C SER A 102 -15.21 -8.64 -4.87
N PHE A 103 -14.57 -9.39 -3.96
CA PHE A 103 -13.65 -10.46 -4.31
C PHE A 103 -13.95 -11.79 -3.61
N ASP A 104 -15.07 -11.88 -2.88
CA ASP A 104 -15.49 -13.07 -2.13
C ASP A 104 -14.38 -13.61 -1.20
N ALA A 105 -13.59 -12.69 -0.65
CA ALA A 105 -12.51 -13.05 0.27
C ALA A 105 -13.09 -13.55 1.60
N ASN A 106 -12.51 -14.62 2.14
CA ASN A 106 -12.97 -15.19 3.40
C ASN A 106 -12.76 -14.18 4.55
N PRO A 107 -13.83 -13.75 5.26
CA PRO A 107 -13.75 -12.74 6.30
C PRO A 107 -12.92 -13.16 7.52
N ASP A 108 -12.76 -14.46 7.79
CA ASP A 108 -11.99 -14.96 8.92
C ASP A 108 -10.47 -14.83 8.67
N ILE A 109 -10.04 -15.13 7.45
CA ILE A 109 -8.64 -14.92 7.03
C ILE A 109 -8.32 -13.43 7.09
N LEU A 110 -9.23 -12.57 6.63
CA LEU A 110 -9.05 -11.11 6.68
C LEU A 110 -8.95 -10.60 8.13
N ASN A 111 -9.72 -11.16 9.06
CA ASN A 111 -9.64 -10.81 10.49
C ASN A 111 -8.29 -11.15 11.10
N GLU A 112 -7.77 -12.36 10.83
CA GLU A 112 -6.45 -12.76 11.31
C GLU A 112 -5.34 -11.84 10.75
N ILE A 113 -5.43 -11.50 9.46
CA ILE A 113 -4.51 -10.55 8.83
C ILE A 113 -4.62 -9.16 9.50
N ILE A 114 -5.84 -8.67 9.78
CA ILE A 114 -6.02 -7.39 10.47
C ILE A 114 -5.33 -7.41 11.83
N ASN A 115 -5.54 -8.44 12.64
CA ASN A 115 -4.97 -8.53 13.98
C ASN A 115 -3.44 -8.50 13.95
N VAL A 116 -2.86 -9.29 13.04
CA VAL A 116 -1.40 -9.43 12.93
C VAL A 116 -0.75 -8.17 12.34
N VAL A 117 -1.35 -7.56 11.32
CA VAL A 117 -0.81 -6.32 10.70
C VAL A 117 -1.04 -5.10 11.59
N ALA A 118 -2.19 -4.99 12.26
CA ALA A 118 -2.46 -3.86 13.15
C ALA A 118 -1.59 -3.92 14.40
N GLY A 119 -1.38 -5.10 15.00
CA GLY A 119 -0.47 -5.29 16.12
C GLY A 119 1.00 -5.03 15.76
N TRP A 120 1.37 -5.22 14.49
CA TRP A 120 2.69 -4.85 13.99
C TRP A 120 2.88 -3.33 13.84
N VAL A 121 1.82 -2.60 13.48
CA VAL A 121 1.83 -1.14 13.31
C VAL A 121 1.76 -0.39 14.64
N SER A 122 1.02 -0.92 15.61
CA SER A 122 0.92 -0.39 16.97
C SER A 122 0.91 -1.55 17.95
N PRO A 123 1.97 -1.73 18.78
CA PRO A 123 1.87 -2.62 19.93
C PRO A 123 0.81 -2.02 20.86
N TYR A 124 -0.28 -2.76 21.09
CA TYR A 124 -1.25 -2.43 22.13
C TYR A 124 -0.70 -2.83 23.49
#